data_AF-A0A090WU95-F1
#
_entry.id   AF-A0A090WU95-F1
#
_cell.length_a   1.000
_cell.length_b   1.000
_cell.length_c   1.000
_cell.angle_alpha   90.00
_cell.angle_beta   90.00
_cell.angle_gamma   90.00
#
_symmetry.space_group_name_H-M   'P 1'
#
loop_
_entity.id
_entity.type
_entity.pdbx_description
1 polymer ?
#
loop_
_entity_poly.entity_id
_entity_poly.type
_entity_poly.pdbx_seq_one_letter_code
_entity_poly.pdbx_strand_id
1 'polypeptide(L)'
;MEINIQAITPCADLAEILDIPVVYFDFDKYNIRYDAEVDLQKVLVLMNQYPTLKIDIRSHTDCRGTNAYNETLSSNRAKSTKNYLISKGIEASRLTAKGYGESQLINHCNCDSNNRSTCTEEEHNKNRRSEFIVTSINGKSCLDK
;
A
#
# COMPACT_ATOMS: atom_id res chain seq x y z
N MET A 1 -8.01 13.99 14.88
CA MET A 1 -7.83 12.52 14.92
C MET A 1 -6.66 12.26 15.85
N GLU A 2 -6.90 11.71 17.03
CA GLU A 2 -5.81 11.30 17.93
C GLU A 2 -5.33 9.92 17.45
N ILE A 3 -4.19 9.88 16.77
CA ILE A 3 -3.57 8.62 16.36
C ILE A 3 -2.97 7.98 17.61
N ASN A 4 -3.36 6.74 17.92
CA ASN A 4 -2.76 5.99 19.02
C ASN A 4 -1.30 5.64 18.67
N ILE A 5 -0.37 6.37 19.28
CA ILE A 5 1.08 6.27 19.04
C ILE A 5 1.63 4.88 19.35
N GLN A 6 1.02 4.14 20.28
CA GLN A 6 1.44 2.78 20.62
C GLN A 6 1.19 1.76 19.50
N ALA A 7 0.36 2.09 18.51
CA ALA A 7 0.10 1.22 17.38
C ALA A 7 1.23 1.23 16.33
N ILE A 8 2.04 2.30 16.27
CA ILE A 8 3.11 2.46 15.27
C ILE A 8 4.33 1.67 15.73
N THR A 9 4.33 0.37 15.43
CA THR A 9 5.39 -0.58 15.77
C THR A 9 5.93 -1.26 14.52
N PRO A 10 7.14 -1.84 14.55
CA PRO A 10 7.62 -2.61 13.42
C PRO A 10 6.65 -3.71 12.99
N CYS A 11 6.47 -3.80 11.67
CA CYS A 11 5.58 -4.68 10.93
C CYS A 11 4.09 -4.34 11.01
N ALA A 12 3.72 -3.24 11.65
CA ALA A 12 2.36 -2.73 11.54
C ALA A 12 2.11 -2.15 10.13
N ASP A 13 0.88 -2.28 9.65
CA ASP A 13 0.42 -1.57 8.44
C ASP A 13 -0.21 -0.24 8.83
N LEU A 14 0.37 0.86 8.34
CA LEU A 14 -0.19 2.19 8.60
C LEU A 14 -1.54 2.39 7.89
N ALA A 15 -1.84 1.68 6.80
CA ALA A 15 -3.15 1.77 6.16
C ALA A 15 -4.27 1.31 7.11
N GLU A 16 -4.06 0.20 7.82
CA GLU A 16 -5.01 -0.30 8.82
C GLU A 16 -5.14 0.66 10.02
N ILE A 17 -4.01 1.17 10.53
CA ILE A 17 -4.00 2.08 11.69
C ILE A 17 -4.69 3.41 11.39
N LEU A 18 -4.54 3.92 10.17
CA LEU A 18 -5.04 5.23 9.74
C LEU A 18 -6.40 5.17 9.05
N ASP A 19 -6.99 3.97 8.98
CA ASP A 19 -8.22 3.69 8.24
C ASP A 19 -8.16 4.30 6.83
N ILE A 20 -7.08 3.97 6.11
CA ILE A 20 -6.90 4.44 4.75
C ILE A 20 -7.64 3.51 3.80
N PRO A 21 -8.60 4.02 2.99
CA PRO A 21 -9.29 3.22 2.01
C PRO A 21 -8.34 2.61 0.98
N VAL A 22 -8.79 1.46 0.50
CA VAL A 22 -8.00 0.48 -0.23
C VAL A 22 -7.54 0.96 -1.63
N VAL A 23 -8.25 1.89 -2.28
CA VAL A 23 -8.07 2.17 -3.73
C VAL A 23 -7.58 3.60 -3.99
N TYR A 24 -6.30 3.76 -4.34
CA TYR A 24 -5.69 5.07 -4.69
C TYR A 24 -5.73 5.39 -6.19
N PHE A 25 -6.09 4.41 -7.02
CA PHE A 25 -5.91 4.43 -8.46
C PHE A 25 -7.19 4.03 -9.16
N ASP A 26 -7.52 4.70 -10.26
CA ASP A 26 -8.59 4.23 -11.14
C ASP A 26 -8.23 2.85 -11.73
N PHE A 27 -9.24 2.17 -12.26
CA PHE A 27 -9.06 0.93 -13.02
C PHE A 27 -8.01 1.14 -14.13
N ASP A 28 -7.02 0.23 -14.17
CA ASP A 28 -5.88 0.28 -15.11
C ASP A 28 -5.05 1.58 -15.09
N LYS A 29 -5.06 2.31 -13.96
CA LYS A 29 -4.18 3.47 -13.76
C LYS A 29 -3.22 3.27 -12.60
N TYR A 30 -2.16 4.06 -12.64
CA TYR A 30 -1.14 4.21 -11.59
C TYR A 30 -0.91 5.67 -11.20
N ASN A 31 -1.76 6.59 -11.69
CA ASN A 31 -1.80 7.97 -11.22
C ASN A 31 -2.64 8.05 -9.95
N ILE A 32 -2.07 8.65 -8.91
CA ILE A 32 -2.75 8.85 -7.63
C ILE A 32 -3.92 9.79 -7.87
N ARG A 33 -5.13 9.37 -7.48
CA ARG A 33 -6.32 10.22 -7.56
C ARG A 33 -6.24 11.36 -6.56
N TYR A 34 -6.94 12.46 -6.85
CA TYR A 34 -6.95 13.62 -5.96
C TYR A 34 -7.51 13.32 -4.56
N ASP A 35 -8.57 12.51 -4.49
CA ASP A 35 -9.15 12.08 -3.21
C ASP A 35 -8.20 11.16 -2.42
N ALA A 36 -7.47 10.31 -3.14
CA ALA A 36 -6.43 9.46 -2.58
C ALA A 36 -5.22 10.25 -2.01
N GLU A 37 -5.00 11.50 -2.44
CA GLU A 37 -3.97 12.36 -1.83
C GLU A 37 -4.29 12.70 -0.37
N VAL A 38 -5.57 12.85 -0.01
CA VAL A 38 -6.00 13.17 1.36
C VAL A 38 -5.58 12.06 2.33
N ASP A 39 -5.67 10.81 1.89
CA ASP A 39 -5.25 9.68 2.70
C ASP A 39 -3.74 9.53 2.79
N LEU A 40 -3.03 9.75 1.67
CA LEU A 40 -1.57 9.79 1.68
C LEU A 40 -1.00 10.93 2.54
N GLN A 41 -1.75 12.02 2.72
CA GLN A 41 -1.38 13.07 3.67
C GLN A 41 -1.35 12.56 5.11
N LYS A 42 -2.19 11.59 5.51
CA LYS A 42 -2.11 10.98 6.85
C LYS A 42 -0.77 10.27 7.06
N VAL A 43 -0.32 9.52 6.05
CA VAL A 43 1.01 8.86 6.06
C VAL A 43 2.12 9.91 6.11
N LEU A 44 2.01 10.98 5.31
CA LEU A 44 2.97 12.07 5.27
C LEU A 44 3.13 12.76 6.64
N VAL A 45 2.02 13.07 7.31
CA VAL A 45 2.01 13.68 8.64
C VAL A 45 2.75 12.79 9.64
N LEU A 46 2.47 11.48 9.66
CA LEU A 46 3.19 10.55 10.52
C LEU A 46 4.69 10.51 10.21
N MET A 47 5.07 10.41 8.94
CA MET A 47 6.48 10.35 8.57
C MET A 47 7.25 11.63 8.92
N ASN A 48 6.59 12.79 8.88
CA ASN A 48 7.18 14.06 9.34
C ASN A 48 7.27 14.13 10.86
N GLN A 49 6.25 13.65 11.58
CA GLN A 49 6.25 13.61 13.03
C GLN A 49 7.29 12.62 13.60
N TYR A 50 7.57 11.54 12.88
CA TYR A 50 8.52 10.50 13.28
C TYR A 50 9.66 10.38 12.26
N PRO A 51 10.73 11.19 12.36
CA PRO A 51 11.83 11.18 11.39
C PRO A 51 12.56 9.84 11.24
N THR A 52 12.51 8.97 12.27
CA THR A 52 13.11 7.63 12.26
C THR A 52 12.22 6.57 11.60
N LEU A 53 10.95 6.89 11.29
CA LEU A 53 10.01 5.97 10.68
C LEU A 53 10.44 5.67 9.24
N LYS A 54 10.61 4.39 8.94
CA LYS A 54 10.81 3.85 7.59
C LYS A 54 9.68 2.89 7.25
N ILE A 55 9.25 2.91 6.00
CA ILE A 55 8.13 2.11 5.53
C ILE A 55 8.45 1.40 4.21
N ASP A 56 7.80 0.26 4.02
CA ASP A 56 7.77 -0.52 2.79
C ASP A 56 6.38 -0.42 2.17
N ILE A 57 6.30 0.21 0.99
CA ILE A 57 5.05 0.42 0.27
C ILE A 57 4.79 -0.80 -0.60
N ARG A 58 3.71 -1.51 -0.30
CA ARG A 58 3.29 -2.69 -1.07
C ARG A 58 2.05 -2.36 -1.84
N SER A 59 1.93 -2.88 -3.06
CA SER A 59 0.73 -2.71 -3.85
C SER A 59 0.31 -4.04 -4.45
N HIS A 60 -1.00 -4.24 -4.50
CA HIS A 60 -1.64 -5.49 -4.88
C HIS A 60 -2.73 -5.22 -5.92
N THR A 61 -3.07 -6.26 -6.67
CA THR A 61 -4.21 -6.25 -7.60
C THR A 61 -5.22 -7.31 -7.18
N ASP A 62 -6.42 -7.24 -7.74
CA ASP A 62 -7.30 -8.41 -7.75
C ASP A 62 -6.80 -9.44 -8.77
N CYS A 63 -7.45 -10.61 -8.80
CA CYS A 63 -7.01 -11.73 -9.64
C CYS A 63 -7.24 -11.52 -11.14
N ARG A 64 -8.01 -10.50 -11.55
CA ARG A 64 -8.40 -10.33 -12.95
C ARG A 64 -7.25 -9.73 -13.74
N GLY A 65 -6.98 -10.28 -14.93
CA GLY A 65 -5.83 -9.91 -15.75
C GLY A 65 -4.77 -11.02 -15.76
N THR A 66 -3.71 -10.82 -16.52
CA THR A 66 -2.58 -11.76 -16.50
C THR A 66 -1.64 -11.43 -15.35
N ASN A 67 -0.97 -12.45 -14.81
CA ASN A 67 0.01 -12.27 -13.75
C ASN A 67 1.06 -11.20 -14.10
N ALA A 68 1.66 -11.28 -15.30
CA ALA A 68 2.67 -10.31 -15.74
C ALA A 68 2.13 -8.85 -15.82
N TYR A 69 0.88 -8.69 -16.24
CA TYR A 69 0.22 -7.39 -16.24
C TYR A 69 0.00 -6.88 -14.82
N ASN A 70 -0.49 -7.72 -13.92
CA ASN A 70 -0.77 -7.35 -12.53
C ASN A 70 0.51 -7.08 -11.72
N GLU A 71 1.59 -7.82 -11.96
CA GLU A 71 2.93 -7.51 -11.44
C GLU A 71 3.39 -6.12 -11.89
N THR A 72 3.23 -5.81 -13.18
CA THR A 72 3.61 -4.51 -13.74
C THR A 72 2.76 -3.38 -13.14
N LEU A 73 1.43 -3.55 -13.12
CA LEU A 73 0.48 -2.57 -12.61
C LEU A 73 0.73 -2.26 -11.14
N SER A 74 0.85 -3.29 -10.30
CA SER A 74 1.15 -3.11 -8.88
C SER A 74 2.53 -2.48 -8.64
N SER A 75 3.54 -2.84 -9.44
CA SER A 75 4.89 -2.26 -9.33
C SER A 75 4.88 -0.76 -9.65
N ASN A 76 4.16 -0.37 -10.71
CA ASN A 76 3.99 1.03 -11.07
C ASN A 76 3.23 1.81 -9.99
N ARG A 77 2.18 1.23 -9.41
CA ARG A 77 1.43 1.83 -8.30
C ARG A 77 2.30 2.08 -7.08
N ALA A 78 3.06 1.08 -6.64
CA ALA A 78 3.97 1.23 -5.50
C ALA A 78 5.04 2.31 -5.74
N LYS A 79 5.60 2.36 -6.97
CA LYS A 79 6.56 3.40 -7.37
C LYS A 79 5.94 4.79 -7.39
N SER A 80 4.73 4.95 -7.95
CA SER A 80 4.01 6.23 -7.95
C SER A 80 3.78 6.75 -6.54
N THR A 81 3.31 5.90 -5.62
CA THR A 81 3.10 6.26 -4.21
C THR A 81 4.40 6.70 -3.55
N LYS A 82 5.50 5.95 -3.75
CA LYS A 82 6.83 6.33 -3.26
C LYS A 82 7.26 7.70 -3.80
N ASN A 83 7.14 7.90 -5.11
CA ASN A 83 7.55 9.14 -5.76
C ASN A 83 6.72 10.33 -5.28
N TYR A 84 5.43 10.14 -5.02
CA TYR A 84 4.58 11.16 -4.42
C TYR A 84 5.09 11.56 -3.03
N LEU A 85 5.35 10.61 -2.13
CA LEU A 85 5.88 10.93 -0.79
C LEU A 85 7.24 11.65 -0.87
N ILE A 86 8.11 11.26 -1.79
CA ILE A 86 9.38 11.95 -2.06
C ILE A 86 9.13 13.39 -2.53
N SER A 87 8.19 13.59 -3.46
CA SER A 87 7.82 14.93 -3.96
C SER A 87 7.27 15.86 -2.86
N LYS A 88 6.76 15.27 -1.76
CA LYS A 88 6.30 15.99 -0.57
C LYS A 88 7.38 16.15 0.51
N GLY A 89 8.62 15.77 0.24
CA GLY A 89 9.78 16.02 1.11
C GLY A 89 10.24 14.84 1.97
N ILE A 90 9.66 13.65 1.82
CA ILE A 90 10.17 12.46 2.53
C ILE A 90 11.44 11.95 1.86
N GLU A 91 12.50 11.72 2.65
CA GLU A 91 13.75 11.17 2.13
C GLU A 91 13.55 9.77 1.51
N ALA A 92 14.09 9.57 0.31
CA ALA A 92 13.98 8.29 -0.40
C ALA A 92 14.57 7.10 0.37
N SER A 93 15.54 7.35 1.26
CA SER A 93 16.18 6.36 2.14
C SER A 93 15.22 5.76 3.18
N ARG A 94 14.07 6.42 3.42
CA ARG A 94 13.04 5.99 4.36
C ARG A 94 11.93 5.16 3.70
N LEU A 95 12.01 4.95 2.38
CA LEU A 95 10.95 4.39 1.56
C LEU A 95 11.46 3.24 0.67
N THR A 96 10.89 2.06 0.81
CA THR A 96 10.93 1.00 -0.21
C THR A 96 9.57 0.84 -0.88
N ALA A 97 9.55 0.23 -2.07
CA ALA A 97 8.33 0.04 -2.83
C ALA A 97 8.39 -1.23 -3.67
N LYS A 98 7.34 -2.06 -3.60
CA LYS A 98 7.23 -3.30 -4.38
C LYS A 98 5.78 -3.60 -4.76
N GLY A 99 5.60 -4.03 -6.01
CA GLY A 99 4.34 -4.61 -6.49
C GLY A 99 4.33 -6.12 -6.29
N TYR A 100 3.17 -6.66 -5.90
CA TYR A 100 2.96 -8.09 -5.67
C TYR A 100 1.93 -8.72 -6.63
N GLY A 101 1.34 -7.93 -7.53
CA GLY A 101 0.27 -8.38 -8.42
C GLY A 101 -0.86 -9.06 -7.66
N GLU A 102 -1.40 -10.16 -8.21
CA GLU A 102 -2.40 -10.99 -7.54
C GLU A 102 -1.82 -12.06 -6.61
N SER A 103 -0.50 -12.08 -6.34
CA SER A 103 0.13 -13.19 -5.60
C SER A 103 -0.24 -13.26 -4.11
N GLN A 104 -0.81 -12.19 -3.55
CA GLN A 104 -1.15 -12.05 -2.14
C GLN A 104 -2.60 -11.54 -1.95
N LEU A 105 -3.56 -12.32 -2.47
CA LEU A 105 -4.98 -12.11 -2.22
C LEU A 105 -5.28 -12.35 -0.73
N ILE A 106 -6.16 -11.51 -0.16
CA ILE A 106 -6.54 -11.56 1.27
C ILE A 106 -7.90 -12.21 1.51
N ASN A 107 -8.55 -12.66 0.45
CA ASN A 107 -9.84 -13.35 0.50
C ASN A 107 -9.86 -14.47 -0.54
N HIS A 108 -11.02 -15.10 -0.69
CA HIS A 108 -11.22 -16.24 -1.58
C HIS A 108 -11.30 -15.86 -3.08
N CYS A 109 -11.02 -14.61 -3.46
CA CYS A 109 -11.22 -14.12 -4.83
C CYS A 109 -10.08 -14.50 -5.79
N ASN A 110 -9.81 -15.80 -5.92
CA ASN A 110 -8.97 -16.29 -7.00
C ASN A 110 -9.73 -16.28 -8.34
N CYS A 111 -8.97 -16.30 -9.44
CA CYS A 111 -9.51 -16.38 -10.78
C CYS A 111 -9.25 -17.79 -11.36
N ASP A 112 -10.17 -18.27 -12.19
CA ASP A 112 -9.96 -19.48 -13.00
C ASP A 112 -8.99 -19.22 -14.17
N SER A 113 -8.70 -20.25 -14.96
CA SER A 113 -7.80 -20.15 -16.12
C SER A 113 -8.30 -19.21 -17.23
N ASN A 114 -9.53 -18.72 -17.15
CA ASN A 114 -10.13 -17.76 -18.08
C ASN A 114 -10.30 -16.38 -17.45
N ASN A 115 -9.61 -16.09 -16.32
CA ASN A 115 -9.68 -14.83 -15.58
C ASN A 115 -11.09 -14.49 -15.04
N ARG A 116 -11.88 -15.51 -14.71
CA ARG A 116 -13.22 -15.33 -14.11
C ARG A 116 -13.16 -15.63 -12.61
N SER A 117 -13.90 -14.87 -11.82
CA SER A 117 -14.08 -15.08 -10.39
C SER A 117 -15.57 -14.97 -10.03
N THR A 118 -15.98 -15.69 -8.98
CA THR A 118 -17.34 -15.60 -8.43
C THR A 118 -17.49 -14.44 -7.43
N CYS A 119 -16.39 -13.76 -7.11
CA CYS A 119 -16.40 -12.65 -6.19
C CYS A 119 -17.18 -11.44 -6.71
N THR A 120 -17.76 -10.72 -5.76
CA THR A 120 -18.37 -9.42 -6.00
C THR A 120 -17.30 -8.35 -6.25
N GLU A 121 -17.72 -7.21 -6.81
CA GLU A 121 -16.80 -6.08 -7.00
C GLU A 121 -16.28 -5.53 -5.67
N GLU A 122 -17.06 -5.59 -4.60
CA GLU A 122 -16.62 -5.20 -3.26
C GLU A 122 -15.48 -6.10 -2.74
N GLU A 123 -15.56 -7.40 -2.99
CA GLU A 123 -14.52 -8.34 -2.58
C GLU A 123 -13.25 -8.21 -3.43
N HIS A 124 -13.39 -7.92 -4.73
CA HIS A 124 -12.25 -7.57 -5.57
C HIS A 124 -11.60 -6.25 -5.12
N ASN A 125 -12.39 -5.25 -4.72
CA ASN A 125 -11.88 -3.99 -4.20
C ASN A 125 -10.92 -4.21 -3.03
N LYS A 126 -11.24 -5.13 -2.10
CA LYS A 126 -10.36 -5.47 -0.95
C LYS A 126 -8.95 -5.92 -1.37
N ASN A 127 -8.80 -6.56 -2.54
CA ASN A 127 -7.49 -6.97 -3.06
C ASN A 127 -6.75 -5.86 -3.82
N ARG A 128 -7.45 -4.86 -4.34
CA ARG A 128 -6.84 -3.70 -5.02
C ARG A 128 -6.31 -2.68 -4.02
N ARG A 129 -5.35 -3.11 -3.20
CA ARG A 129 -4.86 -2.37 -2.03
C ARG A 129 -3.42 -1.90 -2.13
N SER A 130 -3.10 -0.89 -1.34
CA SER A 130 -1.71 -0.59 -0.98
C SER A 130 -1.54 -0.64 0.53
N GLU A 131 -0.43 -1.22 0.96
CA GLU A 131 -0.03 -1.37 2.36
C GLU A 131 1.19 -0.48 2.63
N PHE A 132 1.33 0.02 3.86
CA PHE A 132 2.45 0.86 4.30
C PHE A 132 3.09 0.21 5.52
N ILE A 133 3.91 -0.80 5.27
CA ILE A 133 4.46 -1.64 6.33
C ILE A 133 5.61 -0.93 7.01
N VAL A 134 5.52 -0.73 8.33
CA VAL A 134 6.61 -0.16 9.13
C VAL A 134 7.80 -1.12 9.14
N THR A 135 8.90 -0.75 8.50
CA THR A 135 10.12 -1.57 8.49
C THR A 135 11.00 -1.29 9.70
N SER A 136 11.05 -0.03 10.12
CA SER A 136 11.75 0.38 11.35
C SER A 136 11.20 1.70 11.91
N ILE A 137 11.26 1.85 13.23
CA ILE A 137 10.98 3.10 13.93
C ILE A 137 11.75 3.12 15.26
N ASN A 138 12.33 4.26 15.63
CA ASN A 138 13.06 4.46 16.89
C ASN A 138 14.13 3.38 17.18
N GLY A 139 14.83 2.92 16.14
CA GLY A 139 15.89 1.91 16.26
C GLY A 139 15.40 0.46 16.39
N LYS A 140 14.09 0.21 16.39
CA LYS A 140 13.50 -1.14 16.33
C LYS A 140 13.08 -1.46 14.90
N SER A 141 13.22 -2.72 14.50
CA SER A 141 12.90 -3.23 13.17
C SER A 141 12.03 -4.48 13.23
N CYS A 142 11.49 -4.87 12.07
CA CYS A 142 10.73 -6.12 11.93
C CYS A 142 11.53 -7.38 12.26
N LEU A 143 12.85 -7.31 12.20
CA LEU A 143 13.76 -8.43 12.41
C LEU A 143 14.11 -8.62 13.90
N ASP A 144 13.73 -7.67 14.76
CA ASP A 144 14.03 -7.70 16.20
C ASP A 144 12.90 -8.39 17.02
N LYS A 145 11.95 -9.05 16.36
CA LYS A 145 10.87 -9.83 16.99
C LYS A 145 11.29 -11.25 17.30
#